data_AF-A0A925P5Y7-F1
#
_entry.id   AF-A0A925P5Y7-F1
#
_cell.length_a   1.000
_cell.length_b   1.000
_cell.length_c   1.000
_cell.angle_alpha   90.00
_cell.angle_beta   90.00
_cell.angle_gamma   90.00
#
_symmetry.space_group_name_H-M   'P 1'
#
loop_
_entity.id
_entity.type
_entity.pdbx_description
1 polymer ?
#
loop_
_entity_poly.entity_id
_entity_poly.type
_entity_poly.pdbx_seq_one_letter_code
_entity_poly.pdbx_strand_id
1 'polypeptide(L)'
;MQDLLLFPIADYWWFYGLFTLFVLGMLALDLGVFHRKAHEVSMKEAATWSVVWISLALVFCFGFWQYAQWKLPQYPPVLEALAAQGITDPAAIAAATGKMANQSALEFLTGFVVEKSLSVDNIFVFVVVFGYFGIPRAYQHRVLFFGILGALISRVIFISIGAALMKYHWVLYVFGAFLIFTGIKIFFADDKPIEPEKNPFVRALRRFLPITQNLEGQRFFIRKGTVLYGTPLLV
;
A
#
# COMPACT_ATOMS: atom_id res chain seq x y z
N MET A 1 -6.64 -24.53 -21.63
CA MET A 1 -6.11 -25.00 -20.33
C MET A 1 -7.20 -24.68 -19.32
N GLN A 2 -7.77 -25.68 -18.65
CA GLN A 2 -8.67 -25.42 -17.53
C GLN A 2 -7.81 -24.88 -16.40
N ASP A 3 -8.11 -23.68 -15.91
CA ASP A 3 -7.41 -23.05 -14.80
C ASP A 3 -7.55 -23.96 -13.57
N LEU A 4 -6.50 -24.73 -13.29
CA LEU A 4 -6.41 -25.53 -12.08
C LEU A 4 -6.16 -24.56 -10.91
N LEU A 5 -7.21 -23.90 -10.45
CA LEU A 5 -7.20 -23.13 -9.22
C LEU A 5 -6.92 -24.11 -8.08
N LEU A 6 -5.66 -24.16 -7.64
CA LEU A 6 -5.22 -24.96 -6.48
C LEU A 6 -6.08 -24.71 -5.23
N PHE A 7 -6.70 -23.51 -5.12
CA PHE A 7 -7.63 -23.14 -4.05
C PHE A 7 -8.87 -22.41 -4.61
N PRO A 8 -9.90 -23.13 -5.09
CA PRO A 8 -11.12 -22.53 -5.61
C PRO A 8 -11.84 -21.72 -4.52
N ILE A 9 -12.24 -20.49 -4.84
CA ILE A 9 -12.92 -19.60 -3.88
C ILE A 9 -14.20 -20.26 -3.35
N ALA A 10 -14.92 -21.00 -4.20
CA ALA A 10 -16.16 -21.68 -3.81
C ALA A 10 -15.95 -22.73 -2.71
N ASP A 11 -14.80 -23.42 -2.69
CA ASP A 11 -14.51 -24.49 -1.74
C ASP A 11 -13.80 -23.97 -0.47
N TYR A 12 -13.00 -22.91 -0.61
CA TYR A 12 -12.17 -22.34 0.46
C TYR A 12 -12.65 -20.97 0.97
N TRP A 13 -13.90 -20.58 0.68
CA TRP A 13 -14.46 -19.28 1.08
C TRP A 13 -14.33 -18.99 2.58
N TRP A 14 -14.45 -20.02 3.42
CA TRP A 14 -14.31 -19.91 4.88
C TRP A 14 -12.88 -19.54 5.29
N PHE A 15 -11.87 -20.07 4.60
CA PHE A 15 -10.46 -19.78 4.86
C PHE A 15 -10.13 -18.35 4.48
N TYR A 16 -10.57 -17.91 3.29
CA TYR A 16 -10.43 -16.52 2.87
C TYR A 16 -11.18 -15.55 3.79
N GLY A 17 -12.39 -15.93 4.23
CA GLY A 17 -13.19 -15.15 5.18
C GLY A 17 -12.51 -15.01 6.54
N LEU A 18 -12.00 -16.12 7.09
CA LEU A 18 -11.26 -16.14 8.35
C LEU A 18 -9.96 -15.34 8.28
N PHE A 19 -9.17 -15.53 7.22
CA PHE A 19 -7.94 -14.78 6.99
C PHE A 19 -8.22 -13.28 6.88
N THR A 20 -9.24 -12.89 6.12
CA THR A 20 -9.65 -11.49 5.97
C THR A 20 -10.10 -10.91 7.31
N LEU A 21 -10.91 -11.64 8.08
CA LEU A 21 -11.36 -11.21 9.41
C LEU A 21 -10.19 -11.06 10.38
N PHE A 22 -9.23 -11.99 10.35
CA PHE A 22 -8.02 -11.93 11.15
C PHE A 22 -7.17 -10.69 10.80
N VAL A 23 -6.97 -10.41 9.50
CA VAL A 23 -6.25 -9.22 9.04
C VAL A 23 -6.97 -7.95 9.48
N LEU A 24 -8.29 -7.87 9.30
CA LEU A 24 -9.09 -6.73 9.75
C LEU A 24 -9.03 -6.55 11.27
N GLY A 25 -9.04 -7.65 12.03
CA GLY A 25 -8.93 -7.65 13.49
C GLY A 25 -7.54 -7.18 13.96
N MET A 26 -6.47 -7.70 13.37
CA MET A 26 -5.10 -7.24 13.64
C MET A 26 -4.94 -5.76 13.31
N LEU A 27 -5.47 -5.31 12.17
CA LEU A 27 -5.42 -3.91 11.76
C LEU A 27 -6.21 -3.01 12.72
N ALA A 28 -7.40 -3.44 13.16
CA ALA A 28 -8.18 -2.72 14.17
C ALA A 28 -7.48 -2.66 15.53
N LEU A 29 -6.75 -3.73 15.91
CA LEU A 29 -6.01 -3.80 17.17
C LEU A 29 -4.76 -2.91 17.15
N ASP A 30 -3.97 -3.00 16.08
CA ASP A 30 -2.76 -2.20 15.86
C ASP A 30 -3.08 -0.70 15.85
N LEU A 31 -4.18 -0.32 15.19
CA LEU A 31 -4.62 1.07 15.08
C LEU A 31 -5.42 1.57 16.30
N GLY A 32 -6.16 0.69 16.99
CA GLY A 32 -7.08 1.06 18.06
C GLY A 32 -6.47 1.01 19.46
N VAL A 33 -5.52 0.11 19.70
CA VAL A 33 -5.00 -0.19 21.05
C VAL A 33 -3.55 0.27 21.21
N PHE A 34 -2.71 0.12 20.18
CA PHE A 34 -1.30 0.46 20.24
C PHE A 34 -1.03 1.85 19.63
N HIS A 35 -0.10 2.58 20.25
CA HIS A 35 0.38 3.94 19.88
C HIS A 35 -0.40 5.15 20.45
N ARG A 36 -0.33 5.30 21.78
CA ARG A 36 -0.69 6.55 22.50
C ARG A 36 0.45 7.58 22.59
N LYS A 37 1.67 7.29 22.11
CA LYS A 37 2.81 8.23 22.15
C LYS A 37 3.50 8.30 20.80
N ALA A 38 3.36 9.44 20.15
CA ALA A 38 4.05 9.75 18.90
C ALA A 38 5.53 10.02 19.22
N HIS A 39 6.39 9.07 18.90
CA HIS A 39 7.80 9.36 18.70
C HIS A 39 7.95 9.76 17.24
N GLU A 40 8.26 11.03 16.97
CA GLU A 40 8.51 11.49 15.61
C GLU A 40 9.85 10.92 15.15
N VAL A 41 9.80 9.81 14.40
CA VAL A 41 10.99 9.24 13.77
C VAL A 41 11.56 10.30 12.82
N SER A 42 12.80 10.71 13.07
CA SER A 42 13.47 11.71 12.23
C SER A 42 13.68 11.16 10.82
N MET A 43 13.65 12.02 9.80
CA MET A 43 13.91 11.60 8.40
C MET A 43 15.23 10.84 8.24
N LYS A 44 16.26 11.20 9.04
CA LYS A 44 17.55 10.50 9.03
C LYS A 44 17.45 9.09 9.60
N GLU A 45 16.68 8.91 10.66
CA GLU A 45 16.44 7.60 11.27
C GLU A 45 15.61 6.72 10.32
N ALA A 46 14.52 7.26 9.76
CA ALA A 46 13.68 6.54 8.80
C ALA A 46 14.45 6.10 7.54
N ALA A 47 15.31 6.98 6.99
CA ALA A 47 16.18 6.65 5.87
C ALA A 47 17.20 5.55 6.24
N THR A 48 17.81 5.64 7.42
CA THR A 48 18.74 4.62 7.92
C THR A 48 18.05 3.26 8.07
N TRP A 49 16.85 3.24 8.66
CA TRP A 49 16.05 2.02 8.78
C TRP A 49 15.68 1.44 7.42
N SER A 50 15.32 2.28 6.45
CA SER A 50 15.00 1.83 5.09
C SER A 50 16.21 1.18 4.42
N VAL A 51 17.39 1.79 4.53
CA VAL A 51 18.64 1.21 4.01
C VAL A 51 18.92 -0.14 4.68
N VAL A 52 18.83 -0.24 6.01
CA VAL A 52 19.06 -1.50 6.74
C VAL A 52 18.13 -2.61 6.25
N TRP A 53 16.83 -2.33 6.12
CA TRP A 53 15.86 -3.33 5.67
C TRP A 53 16.04 -3.72 4.20
N ILE A 54 16.36 -2.77 3.33
CA ILE A 54 16.66 -3.05 1.91
C ILE A 54 17.93 -3.91 1.81
N SER A 55 19.00 -3.54 2.51
CA SER A 55 20.24 -4.31 2.53
C SER A 55 20.01 -5.72 3.05
N LEU A 56 19.26 -5.90 4.14
CA LEU A 56 18.93 -7.22 4.67
C LEU A 56 18.15 -8.07 3.65
N ALA A 57 17.16 -7.48 2.97
CA ALA A 57 16.40 -8.17 1.93
C ALA A 57 17.27 -8.58 0.73
N LEU A 58 18.21 -7.72 0.32
CA LEU A 58 19.15 -8.02 -0.76
C LEU A 58 20.16 -9.10 -0.37
N VAL A 59 20.69 -9.05 0.85
CA VAL A 59 21.57 -10.10 1.40
C VAL A 59 20.83 -11.42 1.48
N PHE A 60 19.58 -11.40 1.95
CA PHE A 60 18.73 -12.59 1.96
C PHE A 60 18.47 -13.12 0.55
N CYS A 61 18.12 -12.25 -0.42
CA CYS A 61 17.92 -12.64 -1.82
C CYS A 61 19.16 -13.31 -2.42
N PHE A 62 20.34 -12.73 -2.16
CA PHE A 62 21.61 -13.31 -2.58
C PHE A 62 21.90 -14.67 -1.91
N GLY A 63 21.67 -14.78 -0.60
CA GLY A 63 21.81 -16.03 0.14
C GLY A 63 20.83 -17.10 -0.35
N PHE A 64 19.59 -16.72 -0.62
CA PHE A 64 18.56 -17.59 -1.20
C PHE A 64 18.97 -18.06 -2.59
N TRP A 65 19.49 -17.17 -3.44
CA TRP A 65 20.01 -17.52 -4.76
C TRP A 65 21.17 -18.51 -4.67
N GLN A 66 22.14 -18.30 -3.77
CA GLN A 66 23.23 -19.25 -3.56
C GLN A 66 22.74 -20.61 -3.07
N TYR A 67 21.81 -20.61 -2.11
CA TYR A 67 21.20 -21.84 -1.60
C TYR A 67 20.44 -22.59 -2.70
N ALA A 68 19.71 -21.86 -3.55
CA ALA A 68 19.01 -22.44 -4.70
C ALA A 68 19.98 -23.06 -5.72
N GLN A 69 21.08 -22.36 -6.06
CA GLN A 69 22.14 -22.88 -6.93
C GLN A 69 22.76 -24.17 -6.38
N TRP A 70 22.97 -24.24 -5.06
CA TRP A 70 23.55 -25.43 -4.43
C TRP A 70 22.56 -26.59 -4.34
N LYS A 71 21.28 -26.31 -4.02
CA LYS A 71 20.30 -27.35 -3.70
C LYS A 71 19.52 -27.88 -4.90
N LEU A 72 19.18 -27.04 -5.87
CA LEU A 72 18.38 -27.44 -7.05
C LEU A 72 19.02 -28.56 -7.89
N PRO A 73 20.35 -28.59 -8.13
CA PRO A 73 20.99 -29.70 -8.86
C PRO A 73 20.92 -31.05 -8.14
N GLN A 74 20.59 -31.06 -6.85
CA GLN A 74 20.56 -32.25 -6.00
C GLN A 74 19.13 -32.60 -5.56
N TYR A 75 18.13 -31.82 -5.97
CA TYR A 75 16.77 -31.94 -5.46
C TYR A 75 15.96 -32.96 -6.29
N PRO A 76 15.53 -34.10 -5.71
CA PRO A 76 14.94 -35.20 -6.47
C PRO A 76 13.74 -34.80 -7.36
N PRO A 77 12.76 -33.99 -6.89
CA PRO A 77 11.64 -33.57 -7.72
C PRO A 77 12.04 -32.74 -8.96
N VAL A 78 13.10 -31.95 -8.85
CA VAL A 78 13.61 -31.13 -9.97
C VAL A 78 14.35 -32.02 -10.97
N LEU A 79 15.11 -33.00 -10.49
CA LEU A 79 15.79 -33.97 -11.34
C LEU A 79 14.79 -34.84 -12.11
N GLU A 80 13.71 -35.28 -11.47
CA GLU A 80 12.62 -35.99 -12.14
C GLU A 80 11.94 -35.13 -13.20
N ALA A 81 11.66 -33.85 -12.89
CA ALA A 81 11.07 -32.91 -13.85
C ALA A 81 11.98 -32.62 -15.05
N LEU A 82 13.30 -32.53 -14.83
CA LEU A 82 14.29 -32.34 -15.90
C LEU A 82 14.48 -33.61 -16.73
N ALA A 83 14.48 -34.79 -16.10
CA ALA A 83 14.53 -36.07 -16.81
C ALA A 83 13.30 -36.27 -17.70
N ALA A 84 12.11 -35.85 -17.26
CA ALA A 84 10.90 -35.84 -18.09
C ALA A 84 11.00 -34.91 -19.32
N GLN A 85 11.87 -33.89 -19.27
CA GLN A 85 12.18 -33.00 -20.39
C GLN A 85 13.35 -33.52 -21.25
N GLY A 86 13.87 -34.73 -20.98
CA GLY A 86 15.01 -35.31 -21.68
C GLY A 86 16.36 -34.71 -21.28
N ILE A 87 16.42 -33.95 -20.19
CA ILE A 87 17.64 -33.33 -19.68
C ILE A 87 18.27 -34.27 -18.64
N THR A 88 19.24 -35.08 -19.07
CA THR A 88 19.94 -36.05 -18.22
C THR A 88 21.43 -35.77 -18.06
N ASP A 89 22.01 -34.91 -18.92
CA ASP A 89 23.43 -34.56 -18.85
C ASP A 89 23.73 -33.66 -17.65
N PRO A 90 24.80 -33.94 -16.85
CA PRO A 90 25.14 -33.14 -15.68
C PRO A 90 25.35 -31.65 -15.97
N ALA A 91 25.94 -31.32 -17.13
CA ALA A 91 26.13 -29.95 -17.57
C ALA A 91 24.81 -29.25 -17.92
N ALA A 92 23.87 -29.97 -18.53
CA ALA A 92 22.56 -29.45 -18.88
C ALA A 92 21.67 -29.26 -17.64
N ILE A 93 21.76 -30.16 -16.65
CA ILE A 93 21.09 -30.03 -15.35
C ILE A 93 21.62 -28.79 -14.60
N ALA A 94 22.94 -28.59 -14.54
CA ALA A 94 23.53 -27.40 -13.91
C ALA A 94 23.08 -26.09 -14.59
N ALA A 95 23.01 -26.07 -15.92
CA ALA A 95 22.52 -24.91 -16.66
C ALA A 95 21.02 -24.64 -16.45
N ALA A 96 20.19 -25.69 -16.42
CA ALA A 96 18.75 -25.58 -16.22
C ALA A 96 18.39 -25.13 -14.80
N THR A 97 19.01 -25.75 -13.79
CA THR A 97 18.83 -25.39 -12.37
C THR A 97 19.38 -24.01 -12.05
N GLY A 98 20.48 -23.59 -12.71
CA GLY A 98 20.98 -22.22 -12.60
C GLY A 98 20.00 -21.18 -13.14
N LYS A 99 19.28 -21.48 -14.24
CA LYS A 99 18.18 -20.62 -14.72
C LYS A 99 17.02 -20.55 -13.73
N MET A 100 16.64 -21.68 -13.13
CA MET A 100 15.59 -21.72 -12.11
C MET A 100 15.97 -20.89 -10.88
N ALA A 101 17.20 -21.00 -10.39
CA ALA A 101 17.69 -20.19 -9.28
C ALA A 101 17.63 -18.68 -9.59
N ASN A 102 18.05 -18.28 -10.80
CA ASN A 102 17.95 -16.90 -11.26
C ASN A 102 16.50 -16.42 -11.30
N GLN A 103 15.59 -17.25 -11.81
CA GLN A 103 14.17 -16.92 -11.89
C GLN A 103 13.56 -16.73 -10.49
N SER A 104 13.81 -17.64 -9.55
CA SER A 104 13.29 -17.51 -8.19
C SER A 104 13.84 -16.27 -7.46
N ALA A 105 15.11 -15.92 -7.69
CA ALA A 105 15.69 -14.69 -7.15
C ALA A 105 15.04 -13.43 -7.76
N LEU A 106 14.76 -13.44 -9.07
CA LEU A 106 14.05 -12.37 -9.76
C LEU A 106 12.60 -12.25 -9.27
N GLU A 107 11.91 -13.36 -9.05
CA GLU A 107 10.55 -13.38 -8.49
C GLU A 107 10.53 -12.79 -7.08
N PHE A 108 11.49 -13.15 -6.22
CA PHE A 108 11.65 -12.56 -4.89
C PHE A 108 11.88 -11.04 -4.97
N LEU A 109 12.82 -10.60 -5.80
CA LEU A 109 13.16 -9.18 -5.92
C LEU A 109 12.00 -8.37 -6.52
N THR A 110 11.31 -8.94 -7.52
CA THR A 110 10.11 -8.33 -8.11
C THR A 110 9.02 -8.21 -7.06
N GLY A 111 8.75 -9.27 -6.30
CA GLY A 111 7.80 -9.24 -5.18
C GLY A 111 8.15 -8.17 -4.14
N PHE A 112 9.41 -8.11 -3.72
CA PHE A 112 9.91 -7.11 -2.78
C PHE A 112 9.70 -5.68 -3.28
N VAL A 113 10.07 -5.40 -4.54
CA VAL A 113 9.91 -4.06 -5.14
C VAL A 113 8.44 -3.70 -5.28
N VAL A 114 7.59 -4.65 -5.68
CA VAL A 114 6.14 -4.43 -5.79
C VAL A 114 5.54 -4.11 -4.43
N GLU A 115 5.87 -4.89 -3.39
CA GLU A 115 5.36 -4.67 -2.03
C GLU A 115 5.81 -3.32 -1.45
N LYS A 116 7.08 -2.93 -1.67
CA LYS A 116 7.58 -1.63 -1.25
C LYS A 116 6.94 -0.48 -2.04
N SER A 117 6.74 -0.63 -3.34
CA SER A 117 6.07 0.38 -4.17
C SER A 117 4.62 0.61 -3.75
N LEU A 118 3.87 -0.47 -3.45
CA LEU A 118 2.50 -0.38 -2.94
C LEU A 118 2.40 0.30 -1.57
N SER A 119 3.45 0.18 -0.74
CA SER A 119 3.52 0.86 0.56
C SER A 119 3.83 2.35 0.41
N VAL A 120 4.72 2.72 -0.52
CA VAL A 120 5.09 4.12 -0.80
C VAL A 120 3.92 4.89 -1.40
N ASP A 121 3.16 4.29 -2.32
CA ASP A 121 1.95 4.88 -2.92
C ASP A 121 0.95 5.33 -1.84
N ASN A 122 0.68 4.46 -0.86
CA ASN A 122 -0.21 4.77 0.25
C ASN A 122 0.28 5.96 1.09
N ILE A 123 1.58 6.00 1.44
CA ILE A 123 2.16 7.10 2.24
C ILE A 123 2.14 8.42 1.45
N PHE A 124 2.41 8.37 0.14
CA PHE A 124 2.44 9.55 -0.71
C PHE A 124 1.11 10.29 -0.71
N VAL A 125 0.01 9.56 -0.88
CA VAL A 125 -1.35 10.13 -0.83
C VAL A 125 -1.57 10.84 0.52
N PHE A 126 -1.16 10.24 1.64
CA PHE A 126 -1.32 10.87 2.95
C PHE A 126 -0.50 12.16 3.10
N VAL A 127 0.75 12.17 2.64
CA VAL A 127 1.62 13.37 2.70
C VAL A 127 1.01 14.50 1.88
N VAL A 128 0.54 14.22 0.66
CA VAL A 128 -0.10 15.22 -0.22
C VAL A 128 -1.38 15.76 0.42
N VAL A 129 -2.24 14.88 0.95
CA VAL A 129 -3.50 15.28 1.58
C VAL A 129 -3.26 16.09 2.86
N PHE A 130 -2.33 15.67 3.73
CA PHE A 130 -2.01 16.40 4.95
C PHE A 130 -1.35 17.75 4.67
N GLY A 131 -0.49 17.82 3.65
CA GLY A 131 0.07 19.08 3.16
C GLY A 131 -1.01 20.02 2.62
N TYR A 132 -1.95 19.49 1.84
CA TYR A 132 -3.07 20.25 1.29
C TYR A 132 -3.97 20.87 2.37
N PHE A 133 -4.26 20.13 3.44
CA PHE A 133 -5.12 20.58 4.54
C PHE A 133 -4.35 21.23 5.70
N GLY A 134 -3.01 21.29 5.64
CA GLY A 134 -2.19 21.89 6.70
C GLY A 134 -2.36 21.23 8.08
N ILE A 135 -2.60 19.91 8.13
CA ILE A 135 -2.98 19.21 9.37
C ILE A 135 -1.80 19.16 10.35
N PRO A 136 -1.92 19.73 11.57
CA PRO A 136 -0.87 19.66 12.57
C PRO A 136 -0.50 18.21 12.94
N ARG A 137 0.80 17.92 13.16
CA ARG A 137 1.34 16.57 13.44
C ARG A 137 0.59 15.83 14.56
N ALA A 138 0.11 16.54 15.58
CA ALA A 138 -0.65 15.99 16.69
C ALA A 138 -1.97 15.31 16.26
N TYR A 139 -2.59 15.75 15.16
CA TYR A 139 -3.84 15.21 14.65
C TYR A 139 -3.66 14.23 13.49
N GLN A 140 -2.47 14.17 12.88
CA GLN A 140 -2.18 13.28 11.74
C GLN A 140 -2.48 11.82 12.07
N HIS A 141 -2.21 11.35 13.29
CA HIS A 141 -2.51 9.96 13.69
C HIS A 141 -4.01 9.62 13.59
N ARG A 142 -4.88 10.53 14.05
CA ARG A 142 -6.35 10.30 14.00
C ARG A 142 -6.88 10.39 12.58
N VAL A 143 -6.35 11.30 11.78
CA VAL A 143 -6.76 11.44 10.37
C VAL A 143 -6.24 10.25 9.56
N LEU A 144 -5.03 9.77 9.86
CA LEU A 144 -4.44 8.58 9.23
C LEU A 144 -5.30 7.34 9.50
N PHE A 145 -5.88 7.19 10.69
CA PHE A 145 -6.79 6.08 10.99
C PHE A 145 -7.97 6.02 10.01
N PHE A 146 -8.72 7.13 9.90
CA PHE A 146 -9.86 7.21 8.98
C PHE A 146 -9.40 7.17 7.51
N GLY A 147 -8.21 7.69 7.22
CA GLY A 147 -7.58 7.67 5.91
C GLY A 147 -7.24 6.26 5.44
N ILE A 148 -6.60 5.44 6.28
CA ILE A 148 -6.27 4.04 5.96
C ILE A 148 -7.54 3.22 5.77
N LEU A 149 -8.54 3.37 6.67
CA LEU A 149 -9.81 2.66 6.53
C LEU A 149 -10.53 3.05 5.23
N GLY A 150 -10.60 4.35 4.93
CA GLY A 150 -11.19 4.87 3.70
C GLY A 150 -10.43 4.42 2.45
N ALA A 151 -9.10 4.43 2.49
CA ALA A 151 -8.25 3.96 1.39
C ALA A 151 -8.37 2.45 1.16
N LEU A 152 -8.52 1.66 2.22
CA LEU A 152 -8.75 0.22 2.09
C LEU A 152 -10.10 -0.06 1.40
N ILE A 153 -11.16 0.64 1.80
CA ILE A 153 -12.49 0.52 1.19
C ILE A 153 -12.45 0.98 -0.27
N SER A 154 -11.84 2.14 -0.55
CA SER A 154 -11.72 2.64 -1.92
C SER A 154 -10.91 1.67 -2.79
N ARG A 155 -9.85 1.07 -2.24
CA ARG A 155 -9.04 0.04 -2.91
C ARG A 155 -9.87 -1.20 -3.24
N VAL A 156 -10.68 -1.71 -2.32
CA VAL A 156 -11.58 -2.85 -2.61
C VAL A 156 -12.57 -2.51 -3.74
N ILE A 157 -13.17 -1.31 -3.70
CA ILE A 157 -14.10 -0.85 -4.73
C ILE A 157 -13.40 -0.70 -6.08
N PHE A 158 -12.28 0.03 -6.13
CA PHE A 158 -11.52 0.26 -7.36
C PHE A 158 -10.96 -1.02 -7.96
N ILE A 159 -10.45 -1.95 -7.15
CA ILE A 159 -9.98 -3.25 -7.64
C ILE A 159 -11.14 -4.07 -8.19
N SER A 160 -12.29 -4.10 -7.50
CA SER A 160 -13.46 -4.85 -7.97
C SER A 160 -13.99 -4.31 -9.31
N ILE A 161 -14.09 -2.99 -9.43
CA ILE A 161 -14.47 -2.31 -10.67
C ILE A 161 -13.42 -2.56 -11.75
N GLY A 162 -12.14 -2.33 -11.44
CA GLY A 162 -11.03 -2.54 -12.37
C GLY A 162 -10.97 -3.97 -12.90
N ALA A 163 -11.17 -4.97 -12.04
CA ALA A 163 -11.23 -6.38 -12.41
C ALA A 163 -12.39 -6.68 -13.37
N ALA A 164 -13.57 -6.08 -13.16
CA ALA A 164 -14.69 -6.20 -14.10
C ALA A 164 -14.38 -5.53 -15.45
N LEU A 165 -13.66 -4.40 -15.42
CA LEU A 165 -13.28 -3.62 -16.60
C LEU A 165 -12.12 -4.24 -17.40
N MET A 166 -11.30 -5.12 -16.80
CA MET A 166 -10.17 -5.79 -17.47
C MET A 166 -10.57 -6.68 -18.65
N LYS A 167 -11.87 -7.01 -18.78
CA LYS A 167 -12.40 -7.68 -19.98
C LYS A 167 -12.17 -6.85 -21.26
N TYR A 168 -12.04 -5.53 -21.11
CA TYR A 168 -11.85 -4.60 -22.21
C TYR A 168 -10.39 -4.11 -22.25
N HIS A 169 -9.58 -4.71 -23.14
CA HIS A 169 -8.14 -4.42 -23.24
C HIS A 169 -7.83 -2.94 -23.50
N TRP A 170 -8.73 -2.19 -24.15
CA TRP A 170 -8.56 -0.75 -24.38
C TRP A 170 -8.60 0.08 -23.07
N VAL A 171 -9.32 -0.40 -22.05
CA VAL A 171 -9.43 0.27 -20.75
C VAL A 171 -8.07 0.33 -20.07
N LEU A 172 -7.22 -0.69 -20.22
CA LEU A 172 -5.87 -0.68 -19.66
C LEU A 172 -5.03 0.48 -20.21
N TYR A 173 -5.10 0.76 -21.50
CA TYR A 173 -4.38 1.89 -22.10
C TYR A 173 -4.91 3.23 -21.61
N VAL A 174 -6.23 3.39 -21.54
CA VAL A 174 -6.85 4.63 -21.04
C VAL A 174 -6.52 4.87 -19.58
N PHE A 175 -6.65 3.83 -18.74
CA PHE A 175 -6.35 3.92 -17.31
C PHE A 175 -4.86 4.15 -17.05
N GLY A 176 -3.98 3.47 -17.80
CA GLY A 176 -2.54 3.69 -17.75
C GLY A 176 -2.15 5.11 -18.15
N ALA A 177 -2.71 5.62 -19.26
CA ALA A 177 -2.49 7.01 -19.69
C ALA A 177 -3.00 8.02 -18.65
N PHE A 178 -4.16 7.74 -18.05
CA PHE A 178 -4.72 8.56 -16.96
C PHE A 178 -3.78 8.59 -15.74
N LEU A 179 -3.27 7.44 -15.30
CA LEU A 179 -2.33 7.35 -14.18
C LEU A 179 -1.03 8.12 -14.45
N ILE A 180 -0.44 7.94 -15.64
CA ILE A 180 0.76 8.66 -16.06
C ILE A 180 0.50 10.18 -16.03
N PHE A 181 -0.61 10.62 -16.61
CA PHE A 181 -1.00 12.03 -16.61
C PHE A 181 -1.15 12.58 -15.19
N THR A 182 -1.82 11.85 -14.29
CA THR A 182 -1.97 12.27 -12.89
C THR A 182 -0.64 12.33 -12.15
N GLY A 183 0.24 11.34 -12.37
CA GLY A 183 1.58 11.33 -11.76
C GLY A 183 2.41 12.54 -12.20
N ILE A 184 2.43 12.84 -13.51
CA ILE A 184 3.09 14.03 -14.06
C ILE A 184 2.50 15.30 -13.45
N LYS A 185 1.17 15.42 -13.40
CA LYS A 185 0.49 16.60 -12.85
C LYS A 185 0.87 16.86 -11.39
N ILE A 186 1.01 15.81 -10.58
CA ILE A 186 1.39 15.95 -9.17
C ILE A 186 2.88 16.32 -9.06
N PHE A 187 3.75 15.76 -9.90
CA PHE A 187 5.18 16.09 -9.92
C PHE A 187 5.45 17.57 -10.24
N PHE A 188 4.63 18.17 -11.09
CA PHE A 188 4.73 19.59 -11.47
C PHE A 188 3.77 20.51 -10.68
N ALA A 189 3.07 20.00 -9.66
CA ALA A 189 2.25 20.84 -8.81
C ALA A 189 3.15 21.63 -7.85
N ASP A 190 3.20 22.95 -8.01
CA ASP A 190 3.96 23.83 -7.11
C ASP A 190 3.44 23.72 -5.66
N ASP A 191 4.36 23.76 -4.68
CA ASP A 191 4.11 23.92 -3.23
C ASP A 191 3.53 25.31 -2.87
N LYS A 192 2.59 25.83 -3.66
CA LYS A 192 1.85 27.03 -3.27
C LYS A 192 0.88 26.61 -2.16
N PRO A 193 0.88 27.27 -0.99
CA PRO A 193 -0.17 27.03 0.00
C PRO A 193 -1.50 27.40 -0.65
N ILE A 194 -2.25 26.39 -1.06
CA ILE A 194 -3.55 26.57 -1.71
C ILE A 194 -4.49 27.07 -0.62
N GLU A 195 -4.84 28.34 -0.66
CA GLU A 195 -5.81 28.97 0.25
C GLU A 195 -7.08 28.09 0.35
N PRO A 196 -7.32 27.40 1.49
CA PRO A 196 -8.41 26.44 1.65
C PRO A 196 -9.80 27.07 1.45
N GLU A 197 -9.89 28.39 1.58
CA GLU A 197 -11.13 29.17 1.56
C GLU A 197 -11.87 29.17 0.22
N LYS A 198 -11.24 28.75 -0.89
CA LYS A 198 -11.85 28.77 -2.22
C LYS A 198 -12.34 27.41 -2.73
N ASN A 199 -12.15 26.30 -2.00
CA ASN A 199 -12.48 24.96 -2.50
C ASN A 199 -14.00 24.65 -2.35
N PRO A 200 -14.71 24.23 -3.42
CA PRO A 200 -16.12 23.79 -3.36
C PRO A 200 -16.41 22.74 -2.26
N PHE A 201 -15.44 21.92 -1.88
CA PHE A 201 -15.58 20.92 -0.82
C PHE A 201 -15.76 21.56 0.57
N VAL A 202 -15.00 22.62 0.86
CA VAL A 202 -15.13 23.41 2.10
C VAL A 202 -16.48 24.15 2.14
N ARG A 203 -16.96 24.58 0.96
CA ARG A 203 -18.27 25.24 0.83
C ARG A 203 -19.44 24.28 1.05
N ALA A 204 -19.31 23.02 0.64
CA ALA A 204 -20.27 21.96 0.94
C ALA A 204 -20.26 21.59 2.43
N LEU A 205 -19.09 21.52 3.06
CA LEU A 205 -18.95 21.21 4.48
C LEU A 205 -19.51 22.34 5.38
N ARG A 206 -19.27 23.60 5.02
CA ARG A 206 -19.86 24.79 5.66
C ARG A 206 -21.40 24.85 5.56
N ARG A 207 -22.01 24.07 4.66
CA ARG A 207 -23.48 24.03 4.51
C ARG A 207 -24.15 23.15 5.57
N PHE A 208 -23.42 22.21 6.16
CA PHE A 208 -23.94 21.28 7.16
C PHE A 208 -23.60 21.66 8.61
N LEU A 209 -22.61 22.54 8.83
CA LEU A 209 -22.23 23.03 10.16
C LEU A 209 -21.88 24.54 10.13
N PRO A 210 -22.49 25.38 10.98
CA PRO A 210 -22.06 26.76 11.15
C PRO A 210 -20.73 26.83 11.93
N ILE A 211 -19.69 27.36 11.28
CA ILE A 211 -18.33 27.48 11.82
C ILE A 211 -18.07 28.95 12.16
N THR A 212 -17.60 29.22 13.38
CA THR A 212 -17.28 30.59 13.83
C THR A 212 -15.90 31.02 13.33
N GLN A 213 -15.70 32.31 13.02
CA GLN A 213 -14.50 32.85 12.36
C GLN A 213 -13.34 33.20 13.32
N ASN A 214 -13.49 33.03 14.63
CA ASN A 214 -12.46 33.39 15.61
C ASN A 214 -11.93 32.17 16.36
N LEU A 215 -10.60 32.04 16.39
CA LEU A 215 -9.85 31.04 17.16
C LEU A 215 -9.86 31.41 18.66
N GLU A 216 -10.90 30.99 19.38
CA GLU A 216 -10.92 31.03 20.86
C GLU A 216 -10.35 29.69 21.43
N GLY A 217 -9.03 29.49 21.31
CA GLY A 217 -8.29 28.44 22.05
C GLY A 217 -8.40 26.98 21.55
N GLN A 218 -8.09 26.02 22.44
CA GLN A 218 -7.90 24.57 22.15
C GLN A 218 -9.16 23.67 22.25
N ARG A 219 -10.39 24.23 22.20
CA ARG A 219 -11.63 23.44 22.39
C ARG A 219 -12.39 23.26 21.07
N PHE A 220 -12.67 22.01 20.68
CA PHE A 220 -13.34 21.64 19.42
C PHE A 220 -14.80 22.08 19.28
N PHE A 221 -15.49 22.27 20.41
CA PHE A 221 -16.88 22.71 20.46
C PHE A 221 -17.02 23.81 21.49
N ILE A 222 -17.55 24.95 21.07
CA ILE A 222 -17.86 26.06 21.97
C ILE A 222 -19.38 26.24 21.95
N ARG A 223 -20.00 26.15 23.13
CA ARG A 223 -21.44 26.38 23.29
C ARG A 223 -21.64 27.85 23.65
N LYS A 224 -22.10 28.67 22.70
CA LYS A 224 -22.56 30.05 22.96
C LYS A 224 -24.11 30.03 22.96
N GLY A 225 -24.70 30.11 24.15
CA GLY A 225 -26.16 30.04 24.33
C GLY A 225 -26.75 28.64 24.11
N THR A 226 -27.90 28.55 23.42
CA THR A 226 -28.63 27.29 23.15
C THR A 226 -28.06 26.50 21.96
N VAL A 227 -27.08 27.05 21.23
CA VAL A 227 -26.56 26.49 19.96
C VAL A 227 -25.09 26.06 20.11
N LEU A 228 -24.74 24.92 19.50
CA LEU A 228 -23.40 24.35 19.49
C LEU A 228 -22.62 24.89 18.27
N TYR A 229 -21.48 25.54 18.48
CA TYR A 229 -20.63 26.05 17.41
C TYR A 229 -19.36 25.22 17.26
N GLY A 230 -19.03 24.88 16.02
CA GLY A 230 -17.73 24.31 15.64
C GLY A 230 -16.67 25.40 15.52
N THR A 231 -15.50 25.17 16.09
CA THR A 231 -14.34 26.05 15.96
C THR A 231 -13.60 25.85 14.63
N PRO A 232 -12.75 26.79 14.18
CA PRO A 232 -11.91 26.66 12.99
C PRO A 232 -11.01 25.42 12.96
N LEU A 233 -10.69 24.85 14.13
CA LEU A 233 -9.94 23.58 14.29
C LEU A 233 -10.67 22.33 13.77
N LEU A 234 -11.92 22.47 13.31
CA LEU A 234 -12.75 21.40 12.76
C LEU A 234 -12.66 21.34 11.22
N VAL A 235 -11.97 22.30 10.59
CA VAL A 235 -11.68 22.37 9.14
C VAL A 235 -10.23 22.04 8.88
#